data_AF-A0A800FB94-F1
#
_entry.id   AF-A0A800FB94-F1
#
_cell.length_a   1.000
_cell.length_b   1.000
_cell.length_c   1.000
_cell.angle_alpha   90.00
_cell.angle_beta   90.00
_cell.angle_gamma   90.00
#
_symmetry.space_group_name_H-M   'P 1'
#
loop_
_entity.id
_entity.type
_entity.pdbx_description
1 polymer ?
#
loop_
_entity_poly.entity_id
_entity_poly.type
_entity_poly.pdbx_seq_one_letter_code
_entity_poly.pdbx_strand_id
1 'polypeptide(L)'
;MTYEYVGTELDLFAQATNWKKYLQSVVSPFLTGDVLEVGAGIGTTTRAFSDGSASTWLCLEPDGDLAERARAQTHLRPDGHLVVIGPAHQWLFSEFDEAAGHFRRYPRASLRAVVPPGMDQVMLRYMDALCVALSAANRVLLRASTPTVGQIKTWNSAVPPLSRLVDPLLFWRAGKSVVGVWRQR
;
A
#
# COMPACT_ATOMS: atom_id res chain seq x y z
N MET A 1 -9.32 11.10 23.82
CA MET A 1 -8.25 11.80 23.10
C MET A 1 -8.39 11.38 21.65
N THR A 2 -8.76 12.30 20.76
CA THR A 2 -8.72 12.11 19.32
C THR A 2 -7.24 12.10 18.91
N TYR A 3 -6.80 11.01 18.27
CA TYR A 3 -5.47 10.97 17.66
C TYR A 3 -5.53 11.88 16.45
N GLU A 4 -4.76 12.97 16.46
CA GLU A 4 -4.67 13.90 15.35
C GLU A 4 -3.55 13.40 14.43
N TYR A 5 -3.87 13.08 13.18
CA TYR A 5 -2.87 12.62 12.22
C TYR A 5 -1.89 13.77 11.90
N VAL A 6 -0.69 13.73 12.49
CA VAL A 6 0.30 14.83 12.44
C VAL A 6 1.03 14.94 11.08
N GLY A 7 0.89 13.95 10.20
CA GLY A 7 1.74 13.82 9.02
C GLY A 7 1.31 14.63 7.80
N THR A 8 2.16 15.55 7.33
CA THR A 8 2.06 16.14 5.97
C THR A 8 2.48 15.15 4.87
N GLU A 9 2.96 13.98 5.27
CA GLU A 9 3.47 12.90 4.45
C GLU A 9 2.40 12.31 3.52
N LEU A 10 1.12 12.27 3.93
CA LEU A 10 0.05 11.77 3.05
C LEU A 10 -0.11 12.63 1.79
N ASP A 11 -0.04 13.95 1.92
CA ASP A 11 -0.07 14.88 0.78
C ASP A 11 1.19 14.78 -0.07
N LEU A 12 2.32 14.50 0.58
CA LEU A 12 3.60 14.26 -0.07
C LEU A 12 3.58 12.96 -0.92
N PHE A 13 3.04 11.87 -0.38
CA PHE A 13 2.89 10.59 -1.09
C PHE A 13 1.71 10.54 -2.04
N ALA A 14 0.74 11.47 -1.94
CA ALA A 14 -0.29 11.65 -2.95
C ALA A 14 0.34 11.82 -4.35
N GLN A 15 1.50 12.48 -4.43
CA GLN A 15 2.26 12.72 -5.68
C GLN A 15 2.96 11.48 -6.26
N ALA A 16 3.04 10.37 -5.53
CA ALA A 16 3.62 9.11 -6.01
C ALA A 16 2.68 8.39 -7.01
N THR A 17 2.32 9.06 -8.12
CA THR A 17 1.31 8.61 -9.09
C THR A 17 1.77 7.43 -9.93
N ASN A 18 3.04 7.36 -10.31
CA ASN A 18 3.57 6.26 -11.12
C ASN A 18 3.71 4.99 -10.29
N TRP A 19 4.06 5.14 -9.01
CA TRP A 19 4.04 4.03 -8.06
C TRP A 19 2.63 3.44 -7.94
N LYS A 20 1.61 4.28 -7.75
CA LYS A 20 0.20 3.84 -7.73
C LYS A 20 -0.21 3.16 -9.03
N LYS A 21 0.15 3.71 -10.20
CA LYS A 21 -0.10 3.07 -11.51
C LYS A 21 0.60 1.72 -11.65
N TYR A 22 1.79 1.57 -11.08
CA TYR A 22 2.48 0.29 -11.07
C TYR A 22 1.75 -0.71 -10.18
N LEU A 23 1.45 -0.32 -8.94
CA LEU A 23 0.71 -1.15 -8.01
C LEU A 23 -0.65 -1.58 -8.61
N GLN A 24 -1.40 -0.64 -9.17
CA GLN A 24 -2.65 -0.87 -9.89
C GLN A 24 -2.48 -1.92 -10.98
N SER A 25 -1.46 -1.83 -11.84
CA SER A 25 -1.25 -2.79 -12.93
C SER A 25 -1.03 -4.24 -12.47
N VAL A 26 -0.68 -4.44 -11.20
CA VAL A 26 -0.50 -5.76 -10.59
C VAL A 26 -1.77 -6.24 -9.90
N VAL A 27 -2.52 -5.34 -9.25
CA VAL A 27 -3.72 -5.69 -8.49
C VAL A 27 -5.01 -5.68 -9.32
N SER A 28 -5.07 -4.91 -10.41
CA SER A 28 -6.31 -4.67 -11.16
C SER A 28 -7.06 -5.91 -11.64
N PRO A 29 -6.41 -7.05 -12.00
CA PRO A 29 -7.15 -8.26 -12.38
C PRO A 29 -8.04 -8.83 -11.27
N PHE A 30 -7.84 -8.41 -10.02
CA PHE A 30 -8.60 -8.84 -8.85
C PHE A 30 -9.57 -7.77 -8.34
N LEU A 31 -9.57 -6.57 -8.91
CA LEU A 31 -10.39 -5.45 -8.42
C LEU A 31 -11.76 -5.42 -9.10
N THR A 32 -12.48 -6.54 -9.02
CA THR A 32 -13.79 -6.73 -9.63
C THR A 32 -14.82 -7.18 -8.60
N GLY A 33 -16.10 -6.94 -8.88
CA GLY A 33 -17.17 -7.24 -7.92
C GLY A 33 -17.10 -6.29 -6.72
N ASP A 34 -17.25 -6.79 -5.51
CA ASP A 34 -17.19 -5.97 -4.31
C ASP A 34 -15.76 -5.88 -3.79
N VAL A 35 -15.23 -4.68 -3.55
CA VAL A 35 -13.86 -4.46 -3.06
C VAL A 35 -13.87 -3.81 -1.68
N LEU A 36 -13.09 -4.31 -0.74
CA LEU A 36 -12.79 -3.65 0.54
C LEU A 36 -11.32 -3.24 0.60
N GLU A 37 -11.09 -1.95 0.79
CA GLU A 37 -9.80 -1.31 1.02
C GLU A 37 -9.66 -0.94 2.50
N VAL A 38 -8.66 -1.50 3.18
CA VAL A 38 -8.38 -1.22 4.60
C VAL A 38 -7.22 -0.24 4.72
N GLY A 39 -7.41 0.84 5.48
CA GLY A 39 -6.45 1.95 5.59
C GLY A 39 -6.48 2.85 4.36
N ALA A 40 -7.68 3.22 3.90
CA ALA A 40 -7.84 4.05 2.70
C ALA A 40 -7.25 5.46 2.86
N GLY A 41 -7.02 5.92 4.09
CA GLY A 41 -6.48 7.24 4.40
C GLY A 41 -7.29 8.34 3.72
N ILE A 42 -6.63 9.17 2.92
CA ILE A 42 -7.27 10.25 2.16
C ILE A 42 -7.89 9.81 0.81
N GLY A 43 -7.96 8.50 0.53
CA GLY A 43 -8.57 7.95 -0.69
C GLY A 43 -7.73 8.10 -1.96
N THR A 44 -6.42 8.33 -1.86
CA THR A 44 -5.56 8.45 -3.06
C THR A 44 -5.35 7.12 -3.78
N THR A 45 -5.24 6.01 -3.04
CA THR A 45 -5.17 4.66 -3.59
C THR A 45 -6.50 4.26 -4.19
N THR A 46 -7.61 4.49 -3.48
CA THR A 46 -8.99 4.34 -3.98
C THR A 46 -9.18 4.96 -5.36
N ARG A 47 -8.84 6.26 -5.53
CA ARG A 47 -8.98 6.97 -6.81
C ARG A 47 -8.08 6.42 -7.91
N ALA A 48 -6.91 5.89 -7.54
CA ALA A 48 -6.01 5.29 -8.50
C ALA A 48 -6.50 3.93 -8.99
N PHE A 49 -7.22 3.18 -8.15
CA PHE A 49 -7.55 1.78 -8.42
C PHE A 49 -8.98 1.56 -8.89
N SER A 50 -9.93 2.38 -8.42
CA SER A 50 -11.34 2.30 -8.79
C SER A 50 -11.56 2.81 -10.21
N ASP A 51 -11.33 1.94 -11.19
CA ASP A 51 -11.52 2.21 -12.63
C ASP A 51 -12.95 1.93 -13.14
N GLY A 52 -13.85 1.53 -12.24
CA GLY A 52 -15.23 1.16 -12.57
C GLY A 52 -15.45 -0.34 -12.76
N SER A 53 -14.41 -1.17 -12.69
CA SER A 53 -14.54 -2.64 -12.78
C SER A 53 -15.17 -3.28 -11.53
N ALA A 54 -15.07 -2.60 -10.39
CA ALA A 54 -15.73 -3.00 -9.15
C ALA A 54 -17.21 -2.60 -9.18
N SER A 55 -18.09 -3.53 -8.78
CA SER A 55 -19.52 -3.29 -8.55
C SER A 55 -19.76 -2.41 -7.32
N THR A 56 -18.99 -2.64 -6.26
CA THR A 56 -18.94 -1.77 -5.09
C THR A 56 -17.49 -1.64 -4.60
N TRP A 57 -17.15 -0.49 -4.02
CA TRP A 57 -15.86 -0.25 -3.38
C TRP A 57 -16.12 0.28 -1.98
N LEU A 58 -15.48 -0.29 -0.97
CA LEU A 58 -15.65 0.06 0.44
C LEU A 58 -14.29 0.47 1.01
N CYS A 59 -14.23 1.64 1.63
CA CYS A 59 -13.06 2.14 2.31
C CYS A 59 -13.24 2.00 3.83
N LEU A 60 -12.33 1.31 4.51
CA LEU A 60 -12.24 1.26 5.97
C LEU A 60 -11.07 2.12 6.43
N GLU A 61 -11.34 3.10 7.28
CA GLU A 61 -10.34 4.02 7.84
C GLU A 61 -10.69 4.30 9.31
N PRO A 62 -9.80 3.99 10.28
CA PRO A 62 -10.07 4.22 11.70
C PRO A 62 -10.13 5.71 12.08
N ASP A 63 -9.45 6.60 11.35
CA ASP A 63 -9.52 8.04 11.58
C ASP A 63 -10.81 8.63 10.96
N GLY A 64 -11.63 9.29 11.79
CA GLY A 64 -12.92 9.82 11.36
C GLY A 64 -12.81 10.87 10.25
N ASP A 65 -11.84 11.78 10.33
CA ASP A 65 -11.66 12.88 9.38
C ASP A 65 -11.13 12.35 8.04
N LEU A 66 -10.24 11.35 8.08
CA LEU A 66 -9.78 10.64 6.88
C LEU A 66 -10.89 9.79 6.27
N ALA A 67 -11.70 9.11 7.10
CA ALA A 67 -12.83 8.31 6.65
C ALA A 67 -13.88 9.17 5.92
N GLU A 68 -14.15 10.40 6.37
CA GLU A 68 -15.02 11.33 5.65
C GLU A 68 -14.53 11.65 4.24
N ARG A 69 -13.21 11.72 4.07
CA ARG A 69 -12.55 12.01 2.79
C ARG A 69 -12.49 10.78 1.87
N ALA A 70 -12.49 9.58 2.43
CA ALA A 70 -12.42 8.31 1.71
C ALA A 70 -13.78 7.67 1.41
N ARG A 71 -14.90 8.23 1.92
CA ARG A 71 -16.22 7.58 2.05
C ARG A 71 -16.61 6.59 0.94
N ALA A 72 -16.70 5.32 1.35
CA ALA A 72 -17.62 4.32 0.82
C ALA A 72 -17.99 3.29 1.93
N GLN A 73 -19.18 2.65 1.86
CA GLN A 73 -19.78 1.86 2.97
C GLN A 73 -20.15 0.38 2.64
N THR A 74 -19.74 -0.47 3.60
CA THR A 74 -20.11 -1.80 4.17
C THR A 74 -20.32 -3.11 3.36
N HIS A 75 -19.73 -4.17 3.95
CA HIS A 75 -19.76 -5.64 3.75
C HIS A 75 -19.40 -6.23 2.37
N LEU A 76 -18.26 -6.95 2.33
CA LEU A 76 -17.91 -7.84 1.23
C LEU A 76 -18.98 -8.94 1.08
N ARG A 77 -19.51 -9.09 -0.14
CA ARG A 77 -20.35 -10.23 -0.52
C ARG A 77 -19.47 -11.41 -0.94
N PRO A 78 -20.04 -12.63 -1.11
CA PRO A 78 -19.33 -13.72 -1.78
C PRO A 78 -18.70 -13.26 -3.10
N ASP A 79 -17.50 -13.77 -3.41
CA ASP A 79 -16.62 -13.35 -4.51
C ASP A 79 -16.03 -11.92 -4.42
N GLY A 80 -16.33 -11.17 -3.36
CA GLY A 80 -15.70 -9.88 -3.10
C GLY A 80 -14.21 -10.00 -2.75
N HIS A 81 -13.43 -8.95 -3.06
CA HIS A 81 -11.99 -8.88 -2.86
C HIS A 81 -11.58 -7.93 -1.73
N LEU A 82 -10.83 -8.46 -0.76
CA LEU A 82 -10.10 -7.69 0.24
C LEU A 82 -8.70 -7.37 -0.28
N VAL A 83 -8.32 -6.09 -0.30
CA VAL A 83 -6.98 -5.63 -0.67
C VAL A 83 -6.28 -5.05 0.55
N VAL A 84 -5.08 -5.54 0.87
CA VAL A 84 -4.25 -5.03 1.96
C VAL A 84 -2.88 -4.68 1.42
N ILE A 85 -2.45 -3.44 1.64
CA ILE A 85 -1.13 -2.94 1.28
C ILE A 85 -0.47 -2.41 2.55
N GLY A 86 0.79 -2.76 2.79
CA GLY A 86 1.53 -2.26 3.94
C GLY A 86 3.04 -2.23 3.73
N PRO A 87 3.77 -1.53 4.59
CA PRO A 87 5.23 -1.49 4.51
C PRO A 87 5.81 -2.86 4.87
N ALA A 88 6.73 -3.38 4.06
CA ALA A 88 7.34 -4.68 4.23
C ALA A 88 8.65 -4.63 5.01
N HIS A 89 8.98 -5.76 5.65
CA HIS A 89 10.26 -6.05 6.29
C HIS A 89 10.61 -5.16 7.50
N GLN A 90 10.40 -5.67 8.73
CA GLN A 90 10.67 -4.93 9.97
C GLN A 90 12.09 -4.38 10.10
N TRP A 91 13.08 -5.05 9.51
CA TRP A 91 14.48 -4.59 9.53
C TRP A 91 14.72 -3.30 8.72
N LEU A 92 13.78 -2.87 7.88
CA LEU A 92 13.83 -1.60 7.15
C LEU A 92 13.10 -0.45 7.85
N PHE A 93 12.49 -0.69 9.02
CA PHE A 93 11.81 0.35 9.79
C PHE A 93 12.80 1.48 10.17
N SER A 94 12.39 2.73 10.16
CA SER A 94 13.30 3.88 10.32
C SER A 94 12.55 5.11 10.80
N GLU A 95 13.26 6.20 11.11
CA GLU A 95 12.66 7.49 11.47
C GLU A 95 11.70 8.01 10.39
N PHE A 96 11.92 7.64 9.12
CA PHE A 96 10.99 7.90 8.03
C PHE A 96 9.64 7.21 8.20
N ASP A 97 9.64 5.98 8.74
CA ASP A 97 8.39 5.26 9.01
C ASP A 97 7.63 5.90 10.16
N GLU A 98 8.34 6.27 11.23
CA GLU A 98 7.75 6.96 12.38
C GLU A 98 7.14 8.31 11.97
N ALA A 99 7.87 9.09 11.15
CA ALA A 99 7.37 10.35 10.59
C ALA A 99 6.13 10.17 9.72
N ALA A 100 6.06 9.08 8.94
CA ALA A 100 4.88 8.71 8.17
C ALA A 100 3.71 8.14 9.01
N GLY A 101 3.88 8.02 10.34
CA GLY A 101 2.89 7.48 11.26
C GLY A 101 2.84 5.95 11.29
N HIS A 102 3.84 5.25 10.77
CA HIS A 102 3.93 3.79 10.86
C HIS A 102 4.49 3.34 12.20
N PHE A 103 3.84 2.34 12.81
CA PHE A 103 4.32 1.71 14.05
C PHE A 103 5.22 0.48 13.81
N ARG A 104 5.07 -0.19 12.67
CA ARG A 104 5.81 -1.41 12.31
C ARG A 104 5.71 -1.72 10.81
N ARG A 105 6.52 -2.66 10.34
CA ARG A 105 6.47 -3.26 9.00
C ARG A 105 6.20 -4.76 9.06
N TYR A 106 5.67 -5.30 7.97
CA TYR A 106 5.03 -6.62 7.96
C TYR A 106 5.72 -7.62 7.02
N PRO A 107 6.02 -8.84 7.45
CA PRO A 107 6.30 -9.94 6.54
C PRO A 107 5.01 -10.54 5.95
N ARG A 108 5.11 -11.31 4.86
CA ARG A 108 3.97 -12.05 4.30
C ARG A 108 3.28 -12.96 5.33
N ALA A 109 4.08 -13.55 6.22
CA ALA A 109 3.57 -14.43 7.26
C ALA A 109 2.57 -13.74 8.19
N SER A 110 2.81 -12.47 8.55
CA SER A 110 1.88 -11.74 9.42
C SER A 110 0.58 -11.41 8.70
N LEU A 111 0.64 -11.07 7.41
CA LEU A 111 -0.57 -10.83 6.62
C LEU A 111 -1.42 -12.10 6.51
N ARG A 112 -0.82 -13.25 6.24
CA ARG A 112 -1.56 -14.53 6.22
C ARG A 112 -2.20 -14.87 7.56
N ALA A 113 -1.53 -14.54 8.67
CA ALA A 113 -1.99 -14.90 10.01
C ALA A 113 -3.24 -14.11 10.46
N VAL A 114 -3.51 -12.95 9.85
CA VAL A 114 -4.62 -12.06 10.26
C VAL A 114 -5.82 -12.11 9.30
N VAL A 115 -5.76 -12.99 8.29
CA VAL A 115 -6.86 -13.14 7.32
C VAL A 115 -8.00 -13.91 7.97
N PRO A 116 -9.25 -13.40 7.90
CA PRO A 116 -10.41 -14.11 8.42
C PRO A 116 -10.59 -15.49 7.78
N PRO A 117 -11.11 -16.50 8.53
CA PRO A 117 -11.50 -17.77 7.93
C PRO A 117 -12.58 -17.57 6.85
N GLY A 118 -12.57 -18.39 5.81
CA GLY A 118 -13.52 -18.28 4.69
C GLY A 118 -13.06 -17.39 3.53
N MET A 119 -11.81 -16.93 3.54
CA MET A 119 -11.21 -16.19 2.43
C MET A 119 -10.09 -16.98 1.74
N ASP A 120 -10.06 -16.94 0.41
CA ASP A 120 -9.01 -17.54 -0.40
C ASP A 120 -7.93 -16.52 -0.76
N GLN A 121 -6.66 -16.85 -0.53
CA GLN A 121 -5.52 -16.01 -0.91
C GLN A 121 -5.31 -16.08 -2.43
N VAL A 122 -5.74 -15.05 -3.17
CA VAL A 122 -5.58 -14.97 -4.63
C VAL A 122 -4.24 -14.32 -5.03
N MET A 123 -3.69 -13.43 -4.18
CA MET A 123 -2.37 -12.85 -4.40
C MET A 123 -1.66 -12.53 -3.08
N LEU A 124 -0.36 -12.78 -3.01
CA LEU A 124 0.50 -12.23 -1.94
C LEU A 124 1.92 -11.99 -2.48
N ARG A 125 2.29 -10.72 -2.65
CA ARG A 125 3.55 -10.30 -3.30
C ARG A 125 4.30 -9.28 -2.45
N TYR A 126 5.61 -9.22 -2.65
CA TYR A 126 6.37 -8.03 -2.30
C TYR A 126 6.54 -7.19 -3.57
N MET A 127 6.47 -5.87 -3.43
CA MET A 127 6.57 -4.93 -4.53
C MET A 127 7.56 -3.80 -4.23
N ASP A 128 8.15 -3.26 -5.28
CA ASP A 128 9.20 -2.26 -5.29
C ASP A 128 10.52 -2.75 -4.69
N ALA A 129 11.12 -3.76 -5.32
CA ALA A 129 12.40 -4.32 -4.87
C ALA A 129 13.51 -3.26 -4.85
N LEU A 130 13.51 -2.32 -5.80
CA LEU A 130 14.50 -1.22 -5.84
C LEU A 130 14.38 -0.27 -4.65
N CYS A 131 13.16 -0.10 -4.13
CA CYS A 131 12.93 0.69 -2.93
C CYS A 131 13.48 0.02 -1.65
N VAL A 132 13.79 -1.29 -1.67
CA VAL A 132 14.48 -1.97 -0.56
C VAL A 132 15.87 -1.39 -0.40
N ALA A 133 16.65 -1.31 -1.48
CA ALA A 133 18.00 -0.76 -1.46
C ALA A 133 18.00 0.71 -1.03
N LEU A 134 17.09 1.53 -1.58
CA LEU A 134 16.94 2.93 -1.17
C LEU A 134 16.56 3.07 0.31
N SER A 135 15.65 2.23 0.81
CA SER A 135 15.25 2.26 2.23
C SER A 135 16.38 1.79 3.15
N ALA A 136 17.15 0.78 2.74
CA ALA A 136 18.31 0.32 3.49
C ALA A 136 19.42 1.39 3.53
N ALA A 137 19.71 2.03 2.40
CA ALA A 137 20.65 3.15 2.33
C ALA A 137 20.20 4.32 3.20
N ASN A 138 18.91 4.69 3.17
CA ASN A 138 18.38 5.71 4.07
C ASN A 138 18.57 5.30 5.53
N ARG A 139 18.19 4.08 5.92
CA ARG A 139 18.31 3.60 7.31
C ARG A 139 19.75 3.59 7.82
N VAL A 140 20.71 3.18 7.00
CA VAL A 140 22.10 2.97 7.43
C VAL A 140 22.94 4.25 7.32
N LEU A 141 22.75 5.04 6.24
CA LEU A 141 23.64 6.15 5.90
C LEU A 141 23.03 7.52 6.21
N LEU A 142 21.80 7.77 5.74
CA LEU A 142 21.22 9.12 5.74
C LEU A 142 20.42 9.43 7.00
N ARG A 143 19.68 8.44 7.51
CA ARG A 143 18.71 8.53 8.61
C ARG A 143 17.75 9.71 8.46
N ALA A 144 17.38 10.04 7.22
CA ALA A 144 16.45 11.13 6.98
C ALA A 144 15.02 10.69 7.34
N SER A 145 14.31 11.52 8.10
CA SER A 145 12.90 11.34 8.47
C SER A 145 11.94 11.77 7.36
N THR A 146 12.31 12.78 6.56
CA THR A 146 11.44 13.32 5.51
C THR A 146 12.22 13.52 4.21
N PRO A 147 11.75 12.98 3.06
CA PRO A 147 12.37 13.22 1.78
C PRO A 147 12.04 14.62 1.24
N THR A 148 12.95 15.18 0.46
CA THR A 148 12.69 16.42 -0.28
C THR A 148 11.72 16.19 -1.45
N VAL A 149 10.99 17.24 -1.84
CA VAL A 149 10.10 17.20 -3.01
C VAL A 149 10.84 16.77 -4.28
N GLY A 150 12.11 17.18 -4.45
CA GLY A 150 12.95 16.76 -5.56
C GLY A 150 13.23 15.25 -5.57
N GLN A 151 13.56 14.66 -4.41
CA GLN A 151 13.75 13.21 -4.28
C GLN A 151 12.48 12.45 -4.64
N ILE A 152 11.31 12.90 -4.19
CA ILE A 152 10.03 12.25 -4.51
C ILE A 152 9.73 12.29 -6.01
N LYS A 153 9.93 13.44 -6.67
CA LYS A 153 9.72 13.56 -8.12
C LYS A 153 10.63 12.61 -8.89
N THR A 154 11.90 12.53 -8.49
CA THR A 154 12.88 11.61 -9.10
C THR A 154 12.49 10.16 -8.86
N TRP A 155 12.19 9.78 -7.61
CA TRP A 155 11.79 8.41 -7.28
C TRP A 155 10.49 7.99 -7.97
N ASN A 156 9.48 8.87 -7.99
CA ASN A 156 8.21 8.61 -8.69
C ASN A 156 8.44 8.38 -10.19
N SER A 157 9.38 9.07 -10.82
CA SER A 157 9.63 8.93 -12.26
C SER A 157 10.51 7.73 -12.59
N ALA A 158 11.56 7.48 -11.80
CA ALA A 158 12.58 6.48 -12.14
C ALA A 158 12.31 5.09 -11.57
N VAL A 159 11.77 4.98 -10.34
CA VAL A 159 11.71 3.70 -9.63
C VAL A 159 10.61 2.78 -10.18
N PRO A 160 9.34 3.21 -10.36
CA PRO A 160 8.28 2.30 -10.79
C PRO A 160 8.52 1.61 -12.15
N PRO A 161 9.03 2.29 -13.21
CA PRO A 161 9.36 1.61 -14.47
C PRO A 161 10.42 0.52 -14.32
N LEU A 162 11.42 0.74 -13.46
CA LEU A 162 12.46 -0.25 -13.21
C LEU A 162 11.95 -1.40 -12.32
N SER A 163 11.15 -1.10 -11.28
CA SER A 163 10.51 -2.11 -10.44
C SER A 163 9.58 -3.02 -11.25
N ARG A 164 8.87 -2.48 -12.26
CA ARG A 164 8.05 -3.28 -13.20
C ARG A 164 8.84 -4.39 -13.89
N LEU A 165 10.12 -4.17 -14.17
CA LEU A 165 11.00 -5.16 -14.77
C LEU A 165 11.62 -6.07 -13.71
N VAL A 166 12.09 -5.52 -12.59
CA VAL A 166 12.85 -6.23 -11.57
C VAL A 166 11.99 -7.15 -10.72
N ASP A 167 10.80 -6.71 -10.29
CA ASP A 167 9.99 -7.46 -9.34
C ASP A 167 9.55 -8.84 -9.89
N PRO A 168 9.10 -8.98 -11.16
CA PRO A 168 8.84 -10.30 -11.75
C PRO A 168 10.08 -11.19 -11.83
N LEU A 169 11.25 -10.62 -12.16
CA LEU A 169 12.53 -11.36 -12.24
C LEU A 169 12.96 -11.91 -10.87
N LEU A 170 12.60 -11.21 -9.79
CA LEU A 170 12.80 -11.66 -8.41
C LEU A 170 11.67 -12.57 -7.91
N PHE A 171 10.77 -13.01 -8.79
CA PHE A 171 9.56 -13.77 -8.43
C PHE A 171 8.76 -13.10 -7.32
N TRP A 172 8.76 -11.76 -7.32
CA TRP A 172 8.11 -10.92 -6.33
C TRP A 172 8.61 -11.12 -4.89
N ARG A 173 9.75 -11.78 -4.67
CA ARG A 173 10.22 -12.21 -3.33
C ARG A 173 10.89 -11.11 -2.50
N ALA A 174 11.08 -9.92 -3.08
CA ALA A 174 11.63 -8.75 -2.40
C ALA A 174 10.84 -7.50 -2.80
N GLY A 175 10.73 -6.54 -1.88
CA GLY A 175 9.99 -5.30 -2.11
C GLY A 175 9.85 -4.47 -0.84
N LYS A 176 9.79 -3.14 -0.98
CA LYS A 176 9.51 -2.25 0.16
C LYS A 176 8.06 -2.39 0.65
N SER A 177 7.15 -2.85 -0.22
CA SER A 177 5.72 -3.00 0.07
C SER A 177 5.33 -4.48 0.11
N VAL A 178 4.42 -4.86 1.00
CA VAL A 178 3.74 -6.16 0.98
C VAL A 178 2.30 -5.94 0.57
N VAL A 179 1.84 -6.72 -0.41
CA VAL A 179 0.53 -6.55 -1.04
C VAL A 179 -0.17 -7.89 -1.05
N GLY A 180 -1.33 -7.95 -0.43
CA GLY A 180 -2.17 -9.15 -0.38
C GLY A 180 -3.55 -8.86 -0.93
N VAL A 181 -4.09 -9.84 -1.66
CA VAL A 181 -5.48 -9.84 -2.11
C VAL A 181 -6.10 -11.18 -1.75
N TRP A 182 -7.28 -11.11 -1.14
CA TRP A 182 -8.08 -12.27 -0.76
C TRP A 182 -9.48 -12.16 -1.31
N ARG A 183 -10.08 -13.29 -1.67
CA ARG A 183 -11.45 -13.37 -2.16
C ARG A 183 -12.33 -14.05 -1.11
N GLN A 184 -13.48 -13.47 -0.81
CA GLN A 184 -14.49 -14.08 0.06
C GLN A 184 -15.17 -15.26 -0.65
N ARG A 185 -15.25 -16.41 0.04
CA ARG A 185 -16.01 -17.57 -0.43
C ARG A 185 -17.52 -17.39 -0.30
#